data_AF-A0AAE0Q9V3-F1
#
_entry.id   AF-A0AAE0Q9V3-F1
#
_cell.length_a   1.000
_cell.length_b   1.000
_cell.length_c   1.000
_cell.angle_alpha   90.00
_cell.angle_beta   90.00
_cell.angle_gamma   90.00
#
_symmetry.space_group_name_H-M   'P 1'
#
loop_
_entity.id
_entity.type
_entity.pdbx_description
1 polymer ?
#
loop_
_entity_poly.entity_id
_entity_poly.type
_entity_poly.pdbx_seq_one_letter_code
_entity_poly.pdbx_strand_id
1 'polypeptide(L)'
;MRKGAAANPCNYKTGRRRSSSNTGGQFHPNKGFWGFMWRLVMWTVILESLGNALHQKILENNFIIVRKKDLVWRRTDSERFYAEHKERFFYQRLVEFMSSGPMRAYILAREDAISYWRELMGPTKVFRAWYTSPRTIRALYGLTDTRNTTHGSDSSESAEKEIAFFFPEFSIQHWLETEEPCFRAGHLEYDEERQIHTALKHI
;
A
#
# COMPACT_ATOMS: atom_id res chain seq x y z
N MET A 1 26.33 -22.19 23.46
CA MET A 1 25.86 -21.28 22.41
C MET A 1 24.46 -20.80 22.76
N ARG A 2 24.31 -19.61 23.35
CA ARG A 2 22.98 -19.00 23.61
C ARG A 2 22.78 -17.90 22.56
N LYS A 3 21.79 -18.07 21.68
CA LYS A 3 21.34 -17.01 20.78
C LYS A 3 20.67 -15.93 21.63
N GLY A 4 21.23 -14.72 21.62
CA GLY A 4 20.60 -13.56 22.24
C GLY A 4 19.33 -13.21 21.48
N ALA A 5 18.21 -13.11 22.19
CA ALA A 5 16.97 -12.55 21.64
C ALA A 5 17.22 -11.06 21.35
N ALA A 6 17.01 -10.65 20.10
CA ALA A 6 17.01 -9.23 19.75
C ALA A 6 15.85 -8.55 20.50
N ALA A 7 16.17 -7.54 21.30
CA ALA A 7 15.17 -6.72 21.96
C ALA A 7 14.38 -5.95 20.89
N ASN A 8 13.04 -6.03 20.94
CA ASN A 8 12.17 -5.26 20.06
C ASN A 8 12.25 -3.78 20.50
N PRO A 9 12.69 -2.84 19.62
CA PRO A 9 12.90 -1.44 19.99
C PRO A 9 11.65 -0.72 20.51
N CYS A 10 10.46 -1.27 20.27
CA CYS A 10 9.18 -0.67 20.65
C CYS A 10 8.53 -1.30 21.92
N ASN A 11 9.25 -2.13 22.69
CA ASN A 11 8.69 -2.76 23.90
C ASN A 11 8.91 -1.93 25.18
N TYR A 12 8.06 -0.93 25.40
CA TYR A 12 8.04 -0.16 26.66
C TYR A 12 6.88 -0.58 27.58
N LYS A 13 7.24 -0.94 28.83
CA LYS A 13 6.28 -1.09 29.93
C LYS A 13 5.61 0.27 30.18
N THR A 14 4.29 0.32 30.06
CA THR A 14 3.47 1.51 30.28
C THR A 14 3.56 2.00 31.73
N GLY A 15 4.39 3.02 31.98
CA GLY A 15 4.37 3.81 33.21
C GLY A 15 3.39 4.98 33.08
N ARG A 16 2.26 4.91 33.80
CA ARG A 16 1.28 6.00 33.89
C ARG A 16 1.93 7.27 34.48
N ARG A 17 1.90 8.39 33.74
CA ARG A 17 1.74 9.74 34.31
C ARG A 17 0.72 10.52 33.50
N ARG A 18 -0.33 10.98 34.18
CA ARG A 18 -1.37 11.86 33.65
C ARG A 18 -0.85 13.30 33.62
N SER A 19 -1.03 13.99 32.50
CA SER A 19 -1.37 15.41 32.48
C SER A 19 -2.16 15.73 31.22
N SER A 20 -3.08 16.67 31.37
CA SER A 20 -4.26 16.93 30.55
C SER A 20 -4.03 18.01 29.48
N SER A 21 -4.45 17.75 28.24
CA SER A 21 -5.25 18.67 27.41
C SER A 21 -5.65 17.93 26.13
N ASN A 22 -6.92 18.09 25.75
CA ASN A 22 -7.68 17.18 24.89
C ASN A 22 -8.03 17.88 23.57
N THR A 23 -7.48 17.43 22.44
CA THR A 23 -8.13 17.32 21.12
C THR A 23 -7.30 16.40 20.24
N GLY A 24 -7.53 15.09 20.36
CA GLY A 24 -6.93 14.06 19.51
C GLY A 24 -7.74 12.79 19.68
N GLY A 25 -8.24 12.25 18.57
CA GLY A 25 -9.09 11.05 18.58
C GLY A 25 -8.48 9.97 19.45
N GLN A 26 -9.20 9.59 20.52
CA GLN A 26 -8.75 8.59 21.47
C GLN A 26 -8.71 7.22 20.78
N PHE A 27 -7.50 6.80 20.42
CA PHE A 27 -7.19 5.42 20.10
C PHE A 27 -7.40 4.57 21.37
N HIS A 28 -8.26 3.56 21.29
CA HIS A 28 -8.48 2.59 22.37
C HIS A 28 -7.47 1.43 22.25
N PRO A 29 -6.50 1.30 23.17
CA PRO A 29 -5.51 0.24 23.11
C PRO A 29 -6.01 -0.94 23.93
N ASN A 30 -6.99 -1.70 23.42
CA ASN A 30 -7.30 -3.03 23.96
C ASN A 30 -8.31 -3.77 23.08
N LYS A 31 -7.81 -4.40 22.02
CA LYS A 31 -8.32 -5.69 21.53
C LYS A 31 -7.14 -6.53 21.09
N GLY A 32 -6.80 -7.53 21.89
CA GLY A 32 -5.96 -8.63 21.47
C GLY A 32 -6.70 -9.42 20.41
N PHE A 33 -6.38 -9.20 19.14
CA PHE A 33 -6.65 -10.13 18.06
C PHE A 33 -5.67 -9.86 16.92
N TRP A 34 -4.96 -10.91 16.56
CA TRP A 34 -3.96 -10.95 15.51
C TRP A 34 -4.62 -10.74 14.14
N GLY A 35 -3.99 -9.96 13.26
CA GLY A 35 -4.17 -10.13 11.80
C GLY A 35 -5.17 -9.25 11.04
N PHE A 36 -5.42 -7.99 11.42
CA PHE A 36 -6.23 -7.10 10.57
C PHE A 36 -5.37 -6.26 9.61
N MET A 37 -5.09 -6.87 8.45
CA MET A 37 -5.17 -6.30 7.10
C MET A 37 -4.51 -4.93 6.82
N TRP A 38 -3.27 -4.75 7.28
CA TRP A 38 -2.41 -3.60 6.94
C TRP A 38 -1.68 -3.74 5.59
N ARG A 39 -2.25 -4.46 4.61
CA ARG A 39 -1.48 -4.83 3.41
C ARG A 39 -2.26 -4.52 2.16
N LEU A 40 -1.73 -3.59 1.39
CA LEU A 40 -2.15 -3.39 0.02
C LEU A 40 -0.90 -3.17 -0.84
N VAL A 41 -0.80 -3.93 -1.94
CA VAL A 41 0.05 -3.51 -3.05
C VAL A 41 -0.80 -2.72 -4.01
N MET A 42 -0.38 -1.48 -4.23
CA MET A 42 -0.92 -0.65 -5.29
C MET A 42 0.15 -0.48 -6.34
N TRP A 43 -0.22 -0.58 -7.61
CA TRP A 43 0.60 -0.02 -8.69
C TRP A 43 -0.22 0.83 -9.64
N THR A 44 0.46 1.76 -10.29
CA THR A 44 -0.09 2.64 -11.33
C THR A 44 0.89 2.72 -12.49
N VAL A 45 0.40 2.57 -13.73
CA VAL A 45 1.18 2.88 -14.94
C VAL A 45 1.15 4.40 -15.11
N ILE A 46 2.32 5.01 -15.05
CA ILE A 46 2.51 6.44 -14.85
C ILE A 46 2.67 7.17 -16.18
N LEU A 47 1.82 8.18 -16.39
CA LEU A 47 2.26 9.48 -16.89
C LEU A 47 2.72 10.27 -15.64
N GLU A 48 3.93 10.85 -15.63
CA GLU A 48 4.58 11.37 -14.39
C GLU A 48 3.68 12.27 -13.52
N SER A 49 2.88 13.13 -14.15
CA SER A 49 1.93 14.01 -13.47
C SER A 49 0.85 13.26 -12.67
N LEU A 50 0.45 12.09 -13.14
CA LEU A 50 -0.56 11.25 -12.48
C LEU A 50 0.00 10.54 -11.25
N GLY A 51 1.27 10.12 -11.30
CA GLY A 51 1.93 9.46 -10.19
C GLY A 51 2.00 10.33 -8.94
N ASN A 52 2.23 11.63 -9.10
CA ASN A 52 2.27 12.59 -7.99
C ASN A 52 0.88 12.90 -7.43
N ALA A 53 -0.13 13.06 -8.29
CA ALA A 53 -1.51 13.27 -7.84
C ALA A 53 -2.04 12.08 -7.02
N LEU A 54 -1.76 10.85 -7.47
CA LEU A 54 -2.11 9.64 -6.71
C LEU A 54 -1.38 9.57 -5.37
N HIS A 55 -0.10 9.91 -5.37
CA HIS A 55 0.69 9.92 -4.15
C HIS A 55 0.12 10.89 -3.10
N GLN A 56 -0.25 12.11 -3.50
CA GLN A 56 -0.92 13.05 -2.59
C GLN A 56 -2.26 12.50 -2.11
N LYS A 57 -3.05 11.88 -2.99
CA LYS A 57 -4.33 11.28 -2.61
C LYS A 57 -4.17 10.14 -1.60
N ILE A 58 -3.07 9.40 -1.64
CA ILE A 58 -2.73 8.37 -0.64
C ILE A 58 -2.48 9.02 0.73
N LEU A 59 -1.66 10.07 0.77
CA LEU A 59 -1.36 10.81 2.00
C LEU A 59 -2.62 11.46 2.60
N GLU A 60 -3.42 12.15 1.78
CA GLU A 60 -4.69 12.77 2.20
C GLU A 60 -5.70 11.76 2.78
N ASN A 61 -5.59 10.49 2.39
CA ASN A 61 -6.45 9.41 2.86
C ASN A 61 -5.86 8.63 4.04
N ASN A 62 -4.81 9.17 4.68
CA ASN A 62 -4.17 8.60 5.87
C ASN A 62 -3.65 7.17 5.66
N PHE A 63 -3.20 6.87 4.45
CA PHE A 63 -2.43 5.64 4.22
C PHE A 63 -0.99 5.87 4.64
N ILE A 64 -0.45 4.88 5.35
CA ILE A 64 0.96 4.84 5.66
C ILE A 64 1.68 4.14 4.51
N ILE A 65 2.62 4.85 3.89
CA ILE A 65 3.43 4.33 2.80
C ILE A 65 4.64 3.60 3.39
N VAL A 66 4.64 2.27 3.38
CA VAL A 66 5.71 1.45 3.95
C VAL A 66 6.90 1.35 3.01
N ARG A 67 6.64 1.09 1.73
CA ARG A 67 7.64 1.07 0.65
C ARG A 67 7.06 1.69 -0.60
N LYS A 68 7.93 2.30 -1.40
CA LYS A 68 7.66 2.84 -2.73
C LYS A 68 8.76 2.35 -3.67
N LYS A 69 8.39 2.00 -4.90
CA LYS A 69 9.33 1.64 -5.95
C LYS A 69 8.83 2.13 -7.30
N ASP A 70 9.67 2.90 -7.99
CA ASP A 70 9.46 3.24 -9.41
C ASP A 70 10.15 2.17 -10.25
N LEU A 71 9.46 1.64 -11.26
CA LEU A 71 9.97 0.56 -12.10
C LEU A 71 9.42 0.64 -13.53
N VAL A 72 10.12 0.01 -14.47
CA VAL A 72 9.69 -0.15 -15.86
C VAL A 72 9.75 -1.63 -16.17
N TRP A 73 8.60 -2.25 -16.45
CA TRP A 73 8.54 -3.66 -16.80
C TRP A 73 8.84 -3.89 -18.26
N ARG A 74 9.65 -4.91 -18.53
CA ARG A 74 9.72 -5.50 -19.86
C ARG A 74 8.47 -6.36 -20.06
N ARG A 75 8.18 -6.66 -21.32
CA ARG A 75 7.11 -7.59 -21.70
C ARG A 75 7.20 -8.92 -20.92
N THR A 76 8.41 -9.47 -20.79
CA THR A 76 8.68 -10.73 -20.08
C THR A 76 8.29 -10.68 -18.59
N ASP A 77 8.47 -9.53 -17.93
CA ASP A 77 8.10 -9.35 -16.52
C ASP A 77 6.57 -9.37 -16.38
N SER A 78 5.89 -8.69 -17.30
CA SER A 78 4.43 -8.67 -17.37
C SER A 78 3.85 -10.05 -17.67
N GLU A 79 4.44 -10.79 -18.61
CA GLU A 79 4.03 -12.17 -18.93
C GLU A 79 4.20 -13.11 -17.73
N ARG A 80 5.31 -12.96 -16.98
CA ARG A 80 5.53 -13.72 -15.74
C ARG A 80 4.49 -13.40 -14.68
N PHE A 81 4.13 -12.13 -14.52
CA PHE A 81 3.14 -11.69 -13.54
C PHE A 81 1.74 -12.21 -13.87
N TYR A 82 1.31 -12.08 -15.14
CA TYR A 82 -0.03 -12.50 -15.58
C TYR A 82 -0.09 -13.94 -16.09
N ALA A 83 0.88 -14.80 -15.74
CA ALA A 83 0.98 -16.17 -16.27
C ALA A 83 -0.30 -16.99 -16.03
N GLU A 84 -1.00 -16.78 -14.91
CA GLU A 84 -2.29 -17.42 -14.57
C GLU A 84 -3.42 -17.03 -15.54
N HIS A 85 -3.27 -15.93 -16.28
CA HIS A 85 -4.24 -15.43 -17.23
C HIS A 85 -3.85 -15.68 -18.70
N LYS A 86 -2.80 -16.45 -18.99
CA LYS A 86 -2.26 -16.64 -20.35
C LYS A 86 -3.30 -17.06 -21.39
N GLU A 87 -4.29 -17.85 -21.00
CA GLU A 87 -5.36 -18.35 -21.88
C GLU A 87 -6.57 -17.40 -21.99
N ARG A 88 -6.59 -16.30 -21.23
CA ARG A 88 -7.70 -15.34 -21.24
C ARG A 88 -7.58 -14.40 -22.44
N PHE A 89 -8.70 -14.08 -23.08
CA PHE A 89 -8.76 -13.21 -24.26
C PHE A 89 -8.15 -11.81 -24.04
N PHE A 90 -8.09 -11.33 -22.80
CA PHE A 90 -7.53 -10.03 -22.44
C PHE A 90 -6.03 -10.05 -22.10
N TYR A 91 -5.38 -11.22 -22.07
CA TYR A 91 -4.00 -11.39 -21.61
C TYR A 91 -2.99 -10.51 -22.35
N GLN A 92 -2.99 -10.56 -23.69
CA GLN A 92 -2.05 -9.79 -24.51
C GLN A 92 -2.17 -8.29 -24.25
N ARG A 93 -3.42 -7.80 -24.14
CA ARG A 93 -3.69 -6.40 -23.83
C ARG A 93 -3.19 -5.99 -22.44
N LEU A 94 -3.28 -6.87 -21.44
CA LEU A 94 -2.73 -6.62 -20.10
C LEU A 94 -1.20 -6.54 -20.13
N VAL A 95 -0.55 -7.50 -20.80
CA VAL A 95 0.91 -7.57 -20.94
C VAL A 95 1.45 -6.33 -21.64
N GLU A 96 0.86 -5.95 -22.77
CA GLU A 96 1.24 -4.76 -23.53
C GLU A 96 1.05 -3.49 -22.71
N PHE A 97 -0.08 -3.37 -22.00
CA PHE A 97 -0.34 -2.19 -21.19
C PHE A 97 0.67 -2.06 -20.04
N MET A 98 0.96 -3.15 -19.34
CA MET A 98 1.86 -3.14 -18.18
C MET A 98 3.33 -2.96 -18.58
N SER A 99 3.70 -3.25 -19.82
CA SER A 99 5.03 -2.97 -20.38
C SER A 99 5.09 -1.67 -21.21
N SER A 100 4.02 -0.87 -21.24
CA SER A 100 3.93 0.33 -22.08
C SER A 100 4.65 1.57 -21.53
N GLY A 101 5.07 1.54 -20.26
CA GLY A 101 5.69 2.71 -19.64
C GLY A 101 6.13 2.48 -18.19
N PRO A 102 6.66 3.53 -17.54
CA PRO A 102 7.01 3.48 -16.14
C PRO A 102 5.77 3.25 -15.27
N MET A 103 5.98 2.61 -14.13
CA MET A 103 4.97 2.39 -13.12
C MET A 103 5.54 2.62 -11.72
N ARG A 104 4.66 2.91 -10.78
CA ARG A 104 5.02 3.04 -9.37
C ARG A 104 4.25 2.04 -8.55
N ALA A 105 4.97 1.23 -7.80
CA ALA A 105 4.44 0.29 -6.84
C ALA A 105 4.59 0.84 -5.41
N TYR A 106 3.60 0.54 -4.58
CA TYR A 106 3.60 0.90 -3.17
C TYR A 106 3.19 -0.29 -2.32
N ILE A 107 3.77 -0.38 -1.11
CA ILE A 107 3.23 -1.15 -0.01
C ILE A 107 2.55 -0.14 0.93
N LEU A 108 1.22 -0.22 1.02
CA LEU A 108 0.43 0.68 1.87
C LEU A 108 -0.10 -0.07 3.10
N ALA A 109 -0.13 0.65 4.22
CA ALA A 109 -0.59 0.17 5.51
C ALA A 109 -1.66 1.14 6.06
N ARG A 110 -2.82 0.59 6.41
CA ARG A 110 -3.95 1.25 7.07
C ARG A 110 -4.81 0.17 7.74
N GLU A 111 -5.67 0.56 8.70
CA GLU A 111 -6.54 -0.37 9.42
C GLU A 111 -7.50 -1.18 8.54
N ASP A 112 -7.76 -0.83 7.30
CA ASP A 112 -8.73 -1.50 6.44
C ASP A 112 -8.26 -1.34 5.00
N ALA A 113 -6.93 -1.42 4.83
CA ALA A 113 -6.22 -0.89 3.67
C ALA A 113 -6.80 -1.40 2.35
N ILE A 114 -7.10 -2.70 2.28
CA ILE A 114 -7.64 -3.34 1.08
C ILE A 114 -9.02 -2.78 0.74
N SER A 115 -9.98 -2.85 1.67
CA SER A 115 -11.35 -2.41 1.42
C SER A 115 -11.42 -0.92 1.11
N TYR A 116 -10.73 -0.10 1.90
CA TYR A 116 -10.78 1.35 1.72
C TYR A 116 -10.07 1.79 0.44
N TRP A 117 -8.95 1.15 0.09
CA TRP A 117 -8.28 1.44 -1.19
C TRP A 117 -9.19 1.14 -2.37
N ARG A 118 -9.92 0.01 -2.33
CA ARG A 118 -10.87 -0.36 -3.38
C ARG A 118 -12.03 0.62 -3.49
N GLU A 119 -12.52 1.13 -2.38
CA GLU A 119 -13.50 2.22 -2.35
C GLU A 119 -12.94 3.50 -2.98
N LEU A 120 -11.73 3.89 -2.58
CA LEU A 120 -11.04 5.09 -3.08
C LEU A 120 -10.74 5.00 -4.59
N MET A 121 -10.41 3.80 -5.08
CA MET A 121 -10.26 3.50 -6.50
C MET A 121 -11.59 3.67 -7.25
N GLY A 122 -12.68 3.18 -6.68
CA GLY A 122 -14.00 3.17 -7.29
C GLY A 122 -14.20 2.03 -8.30
N PRO A 123 -15.37 2.00 -8.98
CA PRO A 123 -15.73 0.94 -9.91
C PRO A 123 -14.71 0.74 -11.04
N THR A 124 -14.44 -0.51 -11.43
CA THR A 124 -13.48 -0.85 -12.51
C THR A 124 -13.83 -0.20 -13.84
N LYS A 125 -15.13 -0.07 -14.15
CA LYS A 125 -15.60 0.58 -15.37
C LYS A 125 -15.62 2.10 -15.18
N VAL A 126 -14.81 2.81 -15.95
CA VAL A 126 -14.59 4.26 -15.78
C VAL A 126 -15.90 5.05 -15.92
N PHE A 127 -16.71 4.72 -16.94
CA PHE A 127 -18.00 5.37 -17.14
C PHE A 127 -18.96 5.19 -15.95
N ARG A 128 -18.96 4.00 -15.33
CA ARG A 128 -19.74 3.75 -14.11
C ARG A 128 -19.19 4.56 -12.93
N ALA A 129 -17.87 4.66 -12.80
CA ALA A 129 -17.23 5.45 -11.76
C ALA A 129 -17.62 6.93 -11.86
N TRP A 130 -17.64 7.50 -13.08
CA TRP A 130 -18.10 8.88 -13.31
C TRP A 130 -19.51 9.12 -12.80
N TYR A 131 -20.44 8.22 -13.11
CA TYR A 131 -21.85 8.40 -12.75
C TYR A 131 -22.15 8.10 -11.28
N THR A 132 -21.54 7.05 -10.73
CA THR A 132 -21.89 6.55 -9.38
C THR A 132 -20.96 7.04 -8.27
N SER A 133 -19.72 7.43 -8.60
CA SER A 133 -18.71 7.79 -7.61
C SER A 133 -17.67 8.79 -8.18
N PRO A 134 -18.10 10.01 -8.57
CA PRO A 134 -17.30 10.95 -9.36
C PRO A 134 -16.00 11.43 -8.69
N ARG A 135 -15.85 11.23 -7.38
CA ARG A 135 -14.65 11.62 -6.60
C ARG A 135 -13.61 10.50 -6.46
N THR A 136 -13.89 9.32 -7.02
CA THR A 136 -12.99 8.16 -6.99
C THR A 136 -11.83 8.34 -7.97
N ILE A 137 -10.72 7.63 -7.72
CA ILE A 137 -9.51 7.72 -8.56
C ILE A 137 -9.83 7.36 -10.02
N ARG A 138 -10.58 6.28 -10.26
CA ARG A 138 -10.94 5.83 -11.61
C ARG A 138 -11.85 6.82 -12.31
N ALA A 139 -12.70 7.55 -11.57
CA ALA A 139 -13.50 8.61 -12.15
C ALA A 139 -12.65 9.82 -12.55
N LEU A 140 -11.76 10.26 -11.66
CA LEU A 140 -10.95 11.46 -11.89
C LEU A 140 -9.87 11.28 -12.97
N TYR A 141 -9.28 10.08 -13.06
CA TYR A 141 -8.07 9.87 -13.84
C TYR A 141 -8.15 8.71 -14.84
N GLY A 142 -9.20 7.88 -14.78
CA GLY A 142 -9.34 6.75 -15.69
C GLY A 142 -9.65 7.21 -17.12
N LEU A 143 -8.97 6.63 -18.11
CA LEU A 143 -9.21 6.91 -19.53
C LEU A 143 -10.11 5.85 -20.17
N THR A 144 -9.89 4.58 -19.82
CA THR A 144 -10.65 3.43 -20.34
C THR A 144 -10.71 2.33 -19.29
N ASP A 145 -11.53 1.31 -19.49
CA ASP A 145 -11.62 0.17 -18.57
C ASP A 145 -10.28 -0.57 -18.35
N THR A 146 -9.39 -0.57 -19.36
CA THR A 146 -8.03 -1.14 -19.24
C THR A 146 -6.97 -0.13 -18.81
N ARG A 147 -7.25 1.17 -18.97
CA ARG A 147 -6.40 2.29 -18.51
C ARG A 147 -7.13 3.04 -17.40
N ASN A 148 -7.44 2.31 -16.34
CA ASN A 148 -8.18 2.82 -15.19
C ASN A 148 -7.26 3.28 -14.05
N THR A 149 -6.00 3.58 -14.37
CA THR A 149 -5.04 4.30 -13.53
C THR A 149 -4.45 3.51 -12.37
N THR A 150 -5.23 2.75 -11.62
CA THR A 150 -4.76 2.05 -10.41
C THR A 150 -5.23 0.60 -10.33
N HIS A 151 -4.31 -0.23 -9.85
CA HIS A 151 -4.60 -1.55 -9.31
C HIS A 151 -4.59 -1.53 -7.77
N GLY A 152 -5.23 -2.52 -7.17
CA GLY A 152 -5.07 -2.83 -5.77
C GLY A 152 -5.49 -4.26 -5.50
N SER A 153 -4.76 -4.92 -4.60
CA SER A 153 -5.06 -6.27 -4.11
C SER A 153 -6.54 -6.39 -3.70
N ASP A 154 -7.13 -7.58 -3.82
CA ASP A 154 -8.53 -7.84 -3.46
C ASP A 154 -8.70 -8.60 -2.14
N SER A 155 -7.61 -9.14 -1.63
CA SER A 155 -7.53 -10.04 -0.48
C SER A 155 -6.13 -10.00 0.13
N SER A 156 -5.99 -10.40 1.40
CA SER A 156 -4.68 -10.44 2.08
C SER A 156 -3.72 -11.39 1.36
N GLU A 157 -4.22 -12.52 0.87
CA GLU A 157 -3.45 -13.52 0.15
C GLU A 157 -2.95 -13.00 -1.19
N SER A 158 -3.78 -12.27 -1.94
CA SER A 158 -3.33 -11.58 -3.17
C SER A 158 -2.27 -10.53 -2.86
N ALA A 159 -2.46 -9.74 -1.79
CA ALA A 159 -1.51 -8.72 -1.38
C ALA A 159 -0.14 -9.33 -1.04
N GLU A 160 -0.09 -10.45 -0.31
CA GLU A 160 1.17 -11.14 -0.01
C GLU A 160 1.92 -11.60 -1.26
N LYS A 161 1.21 -12.21 -2.22
CA LYS A 161 1.79 -12.64 -3.51
C LYS A 161 2.31 -11.45 -4.31
N GLU A 162 1.53 -10.38 -4.38
CA GLU A 162 1.91 -9.15 -5.06
C GLU A 162 3.13 -8.49 -4.39
N ILE A 163 3.19 -8.43 -3.05
CA ILE A 163 4.34 -7.87 -2.32
C ILE A 163 5.59 -8.65 -2.66
N ALA A 164 5.53 -9.99 -2.59
CA ALA A 164 6.66 -10.84 -2.89
C ALA A 164 7.15 -10.69 -4.35
N PHE A 165 6.25 -10.36 -5.27
CA PHE A 165 6.60 -10.14 -6.68
C PHE A 165 7.28 -8.78 -6.91
N PHE A 166 6.72 -7.69 -6.38
CA PHE A 166 7.22 -6.32 -6.62
C PHE A 166 8.40 -5.93 -5.72
N PHE A 167 8.43 -6.49 -4.51
CA PHE A 167 9.41 -6.22 -3.45
C PHE A 167 9.96 -7.53 -2.87
N PRO A 168 10.70 -8.34 -3.67
CA PRO A 168 11.27 -9.61 -3.20
C PRO A 168 12.23 -9.44 -2.01
N GLU A 169 12.80 -8.24 -1.85
CA GLU A 169 13.64 -7.85 -0.71
C GLU A 169 12.85 -7.58 0.58
N PHE A 170 11.52 -7.42 0.51
CA PHE A 170 10.68 -7.05 1.64
C PHE A 170 10.14 -8.29 2.36
N SER A 171 10.63 -8.52 3.59
CA SER A 171 10.06 -9.54 4.46
C SER A 171 8.91 -8.97 5.28
N ILE A 172 7.69 -9.43 4.98
CA ILE A 172 6.50 -8.94 5.67
C ILE A 172 6.53 -9.33 7.15
N GLN A 173 6.99 -10.55 7.46
CA GLN A 173 7.10 -11.02 8.84
C GLN A 173 8.08 -10.16 9.63
N HIS A 174 9.24 -9.84 9.06
CA HIS A 174 10.21 -8.98 9.72
C HIS A 174 9.64 -7.59 9.99
N TRP A 175 8.94 -7.01 9.01
CA TRP A 175 8.29 -5.71 9.17
C TRP A 175 7.23 -5.71 10.28
N LEU A 176 6.39 -6.74 10.34
CA LEU A 176 5.39 -6.91 11.39
C LEU A 176 6.01 -6.99 12.80
N GLU A 177 7.18 -7.61 12.92
CA GLU A 177 7.84 -7.78 14.22
C GLU A 177 8.57 -6.52 14.67
N THR A 178 9.13 -5.75 13.74
CA THR A 178 10.12 -4.70 14.03
C THR A 178 9.64 -3.27 13.81
N GLU A 179 8.83 -3.04 12.78
CA GLU A 179 8.42 -1.68 12.37
C GLU A 179 6.93 -1.45 12.66
N GLU A 180 6.06 -2.43 12.39
CA GLU A 180 4.60 -2.30 12.55
C GLU A 180 4.15 -1.83 13.94
N PRO A 181 4.73 -2.29 15.06
CA PRO A 181 4.30 -1.81 16.38
C PRO A 181 4.50 -0.30 16.55
N CYS A 182 5.55 0.25 15.95
CA CYS A 182 5.87 1.67 16.01
C CYS A 182 4.92 2.48 15.11
N PHE A 183 4.55 1.92 13.94
CA PHE A 183 3.53 2.49 13.05
C PHE A 183 2.16 2.55 13.75
N ARG A 184 1.78 1.47 14.44
CA ARG A 184 0.54 1.40 15.22
C ARG A 184 0.51 2.38 16.38
N ALA A 185 1.66 2.64 16.99
CA ALA A 185 1.80 3.60 18.08
C ALA A 185 1.86 5.07 17.61
N GLY A 186 1.87 5.32 16.29
CA GLY A 186 2.02 6.68 15.73
C GLY A 186 3.45 7.22 15.80
N HIS A 187 4.44 6.39 16.11
CA HIS A 187 5.85 6.77 16.17
C HIS A 187 6.49 6.65 14.78
N LEU A 188 6.02 7.49 13.87
CA LEU A 188 6.43 7.50 12.47
C LEU A 188 6.76 8.93 12.03
N GLU A 189 7.73 9.03 11.13
CA GLU A 189 8.05 10.24 10.39
C GLU A 189 7.86 9.98 8.90
N TYR A 190 7.62 11.03 8.14
CA TYR A 190 7.54 10.97 6.70
C TYR A 190 8.87 11.44 6.10
N ASP A 191 9.54 10.54 5.38
CA ASP A 191 10.78 10.83 4.66
C ASP A 191 10.40 11.41 3.27
N GLU A 192 10.55 12.73 3.12
CA GLU A 192 10.21 13.46 1.88
C GLU A 192 11.07 13.02 0.68
N GLU A 193 12.33 12.64 0.90
CA GLU A 193 13.24 12.24 -0.17
C GLU A 193 12.85 10.85 -0.71
N ARG A 194 12.57 9.91 0.19
CA ARG A 194 12.17 8.54 -0.17
C ARG A 194 10.68 8.41 -0.45
N GLN A 195 9.89 9.38 -0.03
CA GLN A 195 8.43 9.40 -0.10
C GLN A 195 7.76 8.20 0.58
N ILE A 196 8.27 7.85 1.76
CA ILE A 196 7.78 6.74 2.60
C ILE A 196 7.71 7.17 4.06
N HIS A 197 6.95 6.43 4.86
CA HIS A 197 6.96 6.58 6.30
C HIS A 197 8.01 5.65 6.90
N THR A 198 8.80 6.15 7.85
CA THR A 198 9.80 5.40 8.59
C THR A 198 9.43 5.37 10.07
N ALA A 199 9.72 4.25 10.74
CA ALA A 199 9.60 4.17 12.18
C ALA A 199 10.65 5.07 12.83
N LEU A 200 10.23 5.92 13.77
CA LEU A 200 11.13 6.72 14.57
C LEU A 200 11.93 5.79 15.49
N LYS A 201 13.21 5.59 15.16
CA LYS A 201 14.17 4.94 16.04
C LYS A 201 14.76 6.01 16.94
N HIS A 202 14.25 6.14 18.17
CA HIS A 202 14.91 7.01 19.15
C HIS A 202 16.36 6.55 19.32
N ILE A 203 17.30 7.49 19.12
CA ILE A 203 18.75 7.36 19.37
C ILE A 203 18.98 7.09 20.86
#